data_AF-A0A6P1CX49-F1
#
_entry.id   AF-A0A6P1CX49-F1
#
_cell.length_a   1.000
_cell.length_b   1.000
_cell.length_c   1.000
_cell.angle_alpha   90.00
_cell.angle_beta   90.00
_cell.angle_gamma   90.00
#
_symmetry.space_group_name_H-M   'P 1'
#
loop_
_entity.id
_entity.type
_entity.pdbx_description
1 polymer ?
#
loop_
_entity_poly.entity_id
_entity_poly.type
_entity_poly.pdbx_seq_one_letter_code
_entity_poly.pdbx_strand_id
1 'polypeptide(L)'
;MSVETVNADNTASHIRTISRELAHRCAVSEVFVTSLDSLGEDQFLAGAQLPRMHSYYGDHAGTLALRHDPLVVMEAARQAAIALTHEFYAVPTDRAFLVRTFNGAGADTAAWEVGFAPADLVLAVRVPRKHHDGTDMHGVDMVLDISCGGVPMMTVDGSFSWTTGSRWDRMRSAFRTGLGLGQFVGASALTERAEPAAVGRENWRNVVVGPVRRDGDTAVATLVPDIGHPFLFDHPLDHVPGSLLIEACRQTALAMVLERAPRLIGVSSTFDRFVELDTPAECRAEIIGDTGGRTVVRCEIHQAGAVAARVDAEFIDDVVIEPTGGADR
;
A
#
# COMPACT_ATOMS: atom_id res chain seq x y z
N MET A 1 13.97 -38.90 -13.31
CA MET A 1 14.13 -37.45 -13.42
C MET A 1 14.25 -36.93 -12.00
N SER A 2 15.40 -36.37 -11.71
CA SER A 2 15.94 -36.13 -10.38
C SER A 2 15.15 -35.01 -9.70
N VAL A 3 14.74 -35.25 -8.45
CA VAL A 3 14.23 -34.23 -7.54
C VAL A 3 15.41 -33.30 -7.26
N GLU A 4 15.39 -32.09 -7.81
CA GLU A 4 16.32 -31.04 -7.39
C GLU A 4 16.06 -30.75 -5.92
N THR A 5 17.07 -31.04 -5.11
CA THR A 5 17.19 -30.69 -3.71
C THR A 5 16.93 -29.20 -3.52
N VAL A 6 15.81 -28.86 -2.87
CA VAL A 6 15.62 -27.57 -2.21
C VAL A 6 16.80 -27.39 -1.25
N ASN A 7 17.64 -26.38 -1.47
CA ASN A 7 18.75 -26.06 -0.58
C ASN A 7 18.20 -25.78 0.83
N ALA A 8 18.66 -26.55 1.81
CA ALA A 8 18.25 -26.44 3.21
C ALA A 8 18.73 -25.15 3.91
N ASP A 9 19.44 -24.27 3.19
CA ASP A 9 20.09 -23.07 3.74
C ASP A 9 19.40 -21.74 3.35
N ASN A 10 18.38 -21.77 2.48
CA ASN A 10 17.69 -20.54 2.06
C ASN A 10 16.76 -20.06 3.16
N THR A 11 17.32 -19.22 4.04
CA THR A 11 16.59 -18.57 5.14
C THR A 11 16.59 -17.06 4.92
N ALA A 12 15.44 -16.45 5.13
CA ALA A 12 15.33 -14.99 5.12
C ALA A 12 16.24 -14.42 6.24
N SER A 13 17.15 -13.53 5.85
CA SER A 13 18.03 -12.81 6.77
C SER A 13 17.47 -11.42 7.08
N HIS A 14 17.64 -10.97 8.33
CA HIS A 14 17.18 -9.68 8.86
C HIS A 14 18.32 -8.81 9.38
N ILE A 15 19.57 -9.11 8.99
CA ILE A 15 20.77 -8.50 9.57
C ILE A 15 21.06 -7.10 8.99
N ARG A 16 20.66 -6.84 7.75
CA ARG A 16 20.85 -5.55 7.06
C ARG A 16 19.75 -5.36 6.04
N THR A 17 19.49 -4.12 5.63
CA THR A 17 18.62 -3.83 4.49
C THR A 17 19.30 -4.21 3.17
N ILE A 18 18.51 -4.45 2.12
CA ILE A 18 19.01 -4.40 0.75
C ILE A 18 19.40 -2.96 0.37
N SER A 19 19.98 -2.77 -0.82
CA SER A 19 20.24 -1.43 -1.35
C SER A 19 18.92 -0.66 -1.55
N ARG A 20 18.91 0.62 -1.14
CA ARG A 20 17.77 1.52 -1.32
C ARG A 20 17.42 1.71 -2.81
N GLU A 21 18.40 1.59 -3.70
CA GLU A 21 18.21 1.66 -5.14
C GLU A 21 17.38 0.46 -5.65
N LEU A 22 17.58 -0.75 -5.11
CA LEU A 22 16.75 -1.92 -5.43
C LEU A 22 15.33 -1.79 -4.87
N ALA A 23 15.18 -1.19 -3.68
CA ALA A 23 13.88 -0.98 -3.04
C ALA A 23 13.09 0.22 -3.59
N HIS A 24 13.68 0.99 -4.52
CA HIS A 24 13.15 2.26 -5.04
C HIS A 24 12.85 3.25 -3.92
N ARG A 25 13.84 3.46 -3.04
CA ARG A 25 13.79 4.38 -1.91
C ARG A 25 14.96 5.36 -1.91
N CYS A 26 14.69 6.58 -1.50
CA CYS A 26 15.70 7.60 -1.27
C CYS A 26 16.26 7.51 0.15
N ALA A 27 15.39 7.41 1.16
CA ALA A 27 15.80 7.22 2.54
C ALA A 27 16.07 5.75 2.87
N VAL A 28 17.23 5.48 3.48
CA VAL A 28 17.59 4.13 3.95
C VAL A 28 16.64 3.65 5.06
N SER A 29 16.12 4.56 5.89
CA SER A 29 15.15 4.24 6.95
C SER A 29 13.83 3.70 6.40
N GLU A 30 13.54 3.94 5.12
CA GLU A 30 12.32 3.52 4.44
C GLU A 30 12.50 2.22 3.66
N VAL A 31 13.65 1.55 3.81
CA VAL A 31 13.91 0.22 3.24
C VAL A 31 13.61 -0.83 4.30
N PHE A 32 12.51 -1.58 4.10
CA PHE A 32 12.12 -2.65 5.00
C PHE A 32 12.71 -4.00 4.60
N VAL A 33 12.97 -4.21 3.30
CA VAL A 33 13.48 -5.49 2.79
C VAL A 33 14.94 -5.69 3.19
N THR A 34 15.26 -6.87 3.70
CA THR A 34 16.56 -7.21 4.29
C THR A 34 17.33 -8.27 3.52
N SER A 35 16.64 -9.13 2.77
CA SER A 35 17.28 -10.16 1.95
C SER A 35 16.37 -10.60 0.81
N LEU A 36 17.00 -11.13 -0.24
CA LEU A 36 16.36 -11.71 -1.41
C LEU A 36 17.10 -13.00 -1.73
N ASP A 37 16.37 -14.07 -2.05
CA ASP A 37 16.93 -15.36 -2.42
C ASP A 37 16.02 -16.06 -3.44
N SER A 38 16.58 -16.95 -4.25
CA SER A 38 15.86 -17.76 -5.21
C SER A 38 15.63 -19.16 -4.65
N LEU A 39 14.38 -19.64 -4.70
CA LEU A 39 14.00 -21.01 -4.34
C LEU A 39 13.85 -21.91 -5.57
N GLY A 40 13.99 -21.36 -6.77
CA GLY A 40 13.79 -22.04 -8.03
C GLY A 40 13.23 -21.10 -9.11
N GLU A 41 12.74 -21.67 -10.20
CA GLU A 41 12.07 -20.90 -11.23
C GLU A 41 10.79 -20.25 -10.68
N ASP A 42 10.71 -18.92 -10.80
CA ASP A 42 9.55 -18.10 -10.42
C ASP A 42 9.11 -18.24 -8.95
N GLN A 43 10.02 -18.68 -8.09
CA GLN A 43 9.83 -18.85 -6.66
C GLN A 43 10.99 -18.23 -5.89
N PHE A 44 10.68 -17.34 -4.96
CA PHE A 44 11.68 -16.55 -4.23
C PHE A 44 11.36 -16.49 -2.75
N LEU A 45 12.37 -16.14 -1.96
CA LEU A 45 12.24 -15.83 -0.56
C LEU A 45 12.77 -14.42 -0.32
N ALA A 46 12.02 -13.60 0.39
CA ALA A 46 12.50 -12.31 0.86
C ALA A 46 12.36 -12.17 2.37
N GLY A 47 13.35 -11.55 3.00
CA GLY A 47 13.24 -11.06 4.38
C GLY A 47 12.84 -9.59 4.37
N ALA A 48 12.04 -9.18 5.34
CA ALA A 48 11.83 -7.78 5.65
C ALA A 48 11.72 -7.58 7.16
N GLN A 49 12.03 -6.38 7.66
CA GLN A 49 11.87 -6.05 9.07
C GLN A 49 11.01 -4.80 9.23
N LEU A 50 9.97 -4.89 10.04
CA LEU A 50 9.14 -3.73 10.40
C LEU A 50 9.61 -3.11 11.71
N PRO A 51 9.75 -1.78 11.77
CA PRO A 51 10.04 -1.12 13.04
C PRO A 51 8.84 -1.22 13.98
N ARG A 52 9.11 -1.19 15.29
CA ARG A 52 8.07 -1.19 16.34
C ARG A 52 7.23 0.08 16.35
N MET A 53 7.76 1.16 15.79
CA MET A 53 7.11 2.45 15.69
C MET A 53 7.53 3.10 14.38
N HIS A 54 6.55 3.56 13.62
CA HIS A 54 6.75 4.26 12.35
C HIS A 54 5.90 5.52 12.33
N SER A 55 6.45 6.68 11.97
CA SER A 55 5.75 7.96 12.11
C SER A 55 4.55 8.15 11.17
N TYR A 56 4.48 7.36 10.10
CA TYR A 56 3.35 7.31 9.16
C TYR A 56 2.47 6.09 9.40
N TYR A 57 2.96 4.88 9.09
CA TYR A 57 2.21 3.64 9.31
C TYR A 57 1.84 3.32 10.76
N GLY A 58 2.46 3.95 11.77
CA GLY A 58 2.08 3.77 13.17
C GLY A 58 1.12 4.83 13.69
N ASP A 59 0.67 5.77 12.83
CA ASP A 59 -0.20 6.89 13.22
C ASP A 59 -1.67 6.45 13.35
N HIS A 60 -1.95 5.79 14.46
CA HIS A 60 -3.25 5.27 14.84
C HIS A 60 -3.57 5.66 16.28
N ALA A 61 -4.86 5.83 16.57
CA ALA A 61 -5.34 6.05 17.93
C ALA A 61 -5.69 4.73 18.63
N GLY A 62 -5.64 4.73 19.97
CA GLY A 62 -6.15 3.64 20.80
C GLY A 62 -5.41 2.31 20.65
N THR A 63 -6.15 1.19 20.69
CA THR A 63 -5.58 -0.17 20.62
C THR A 63 -4.92 -0.47 19.28
N LEU A 64 -5.29 0.24 18.21
CA LEU A 64 -4.68 0.12 16.89
C LEU A 64 -3.20 0.53 16.89
N ALA A 65 -2.80 1.46 17.76
CA ALA A 65 -1.40 1.86 17.92
C ALA A 65 -0.49 0.74 18.45
N LEU A 66 -1.08 -0.34 18.99
CA LEU A 66 -0.37 -1.52 19.49
C LEU A 66 -0.22 -2.61 18.42
N ARG A 67 -0.61 -2.33 17.18
CA ARG A 67 -0.55 -3.27 16.06
C ARG A 67 0.19 -2.68 14.87
N HIS A 68 0.82 -3.54 14.08
CA HIS A 68 1.35 -3.17 12.78
C HIS A 68 0.20 -2.85 11.81
N ASP A 69 0.35 -1.76 11.06
CA ASP A 69 -0.60 -1.37 10.02
C ASP A 69 -0.48 -2.31 8.81
N PRO A 70 -1.60 -2.86 8.28
CA PRO A 70 -1.59 -3.63 7.04
C PRO A 70 -0.84 -2.95 5.88
N LEU A 71 -0.90 -1.62 5.77
CA LEU A 71 -0.23 -0.89 4.69
C LEU A 71 1.30 -0.91 4.80
N VAL A 72 1.91 -1.08 5.99
CA VAL A 72 3.37 -1.24 6.08
C VAL A 72 3.82 -2.63 5.60
N VAL A 73 2.99 -3.65 5.85
CA VAL A 73 3.24 -5.02 5.35
C VAL A 73 3.12 -5.03 3.83
N MET A 74 2.09 -4.38 3.29
CA MET A 74 1.96 -4.17 1.84
C MET A 74 3.15 -3.38 1.29
N GLU A 75 3.61 -2.33 1.96
CA GLU A 75 4.79 -1.59 1.50
C GLU A 75 6.06 -2.45 1.47
N ALA A 76 6.31 -3.29 2.47
CA ALA A 76 7.42 -4.25 2.43
C ALA A 76 7.29 -5.23 1.25
N ALA A 77 6.07 -5.69 0.96
CA ALA A 77 5.79 -6.54 -0.19
C ALA A 77 6.04 -5.83 -1.53
N ARG A 78 5.66 -4.55 -1.64
CA ARG A 78 5.92 -3.72 -2.83
C ARG A 78 7.43 -3.58 -3.09
N GLN A 79 8.20 -3.31 -2.05
CA GLN A 79 9.66 -3.22 -2.14
C GLN A 79 10.28 -4.55 -2.58
N ALA A 80 9.84 -5.66 -1.99
CA ALA A 80 10.32 -6.99 -2.35
C ALA A 80 10.01 -7.32 -3.81
N ALA A 81 8.79 -7.03 -4.27
CA ALA A 81 8.37 -7.31 -5.64
C ALA A 81 9.23 -6.57 -6.69
N ILE A 82 9.53 -5.29 -6.45
CA ILE A 82 10.39 -4.49 -7.33
C ILE A 82 11.84 -5.01 -7.29
N ALA A 83 12.36 -5.25 -6.09
CA ALA A 83 13.74 -5.69 -5.92
C ALA A 83 14.00 -7.06 -6.56
N LEU A 84 13.09 -8.03 -6.38
CA LEU A 84 13.14 -9.33 -7.06
C LEU A 84 13.11 -9.22 -8.58
N THR A 85 12.37 -8.24 -9.10
CA THR A 85 12.27 -7.98 -10.54
C THR A 85 13.60 -7.51 -11.13
N HIS A 86 14.33 -6.65 -10.41
CA HIS A 86 15.68 -6.25 -10.80
C HIS A 86 16.68 -7.41 -10.67
N GLU A 87 16.65 -8.09 -9.52
CA GLU A 87 17.67 -9.10 -9.16
C GLU A 87 17.57 -10.37 -10.04
N PHE A 88 16.36 -10.93 -10.17
CA PHE A 88 16.19 -12.26 -10.78
C PHE A 88 15.63 -12.23 -12.20
N TYR A 89 15.05 -11.12 -12.64
CA TYR A 89 14.62 -10.92 -14.03
C TYR A 89 15.48 -9.93 -14.82
N ALA A 90 16.58 -9.44 -14.22
CA ALA A 90 17.53 -8.53 -14.86
C ALA A 90 16.88 -7.28 -15.48
N VAL A 91 15.77 -6.81 -14.90
CA VAL A 91 15.12 -5.57 -15.33
C VAL A 91 16.04 -4.40 -14.99
N PRO A 92 16.35 -3.49 -15.92
CA PRO A 92 17.20 -2.33 -15.61
C PRO A 92 16.57 -1.40 -14.56
N THR A 93 17.39 -0.79 -13.71
CA THR A 93 16.94 0.12 -12.63
C THR A 93 16.39 1.46 -13.14
N ASP A 94 16.56 1.77 -14.43
CA ASP A 94 16.05 2.98 -15.09
C ASP A 94 14.61 2.84 -15.60
N ARG A 95 13.96 1.71 -15.33
CA ARG A 95 12.61 1.42 -15.81
C ARG A 95 11.56 2.05 -14.92
N ALA A 96 10.58 2.69 -15.54
CA ALA A 96 9.40 3.21 -14.86
C ALA A 96 8.38 2.08 -14.67
N PHE A 97 7.96 1.83 -13.43
CA PHE A 97 6.98 0.80 -13.10
C PHE A 97 5.55 1.36 -13.16
N LEU A 98 4.62 0.54 -13.66
CA LEU A 98 3.19 0.80 -13.66
C LEU A 98 2.49 -0.34 -12.92
N VAL A 99 1.71 0.01 -11.90
CA VAL A 99 0.90 -0.95 -11.14
C VAL A 99 -0.52 -0.95 -11.71
N ARG A 100 -1.09 -2.12 -11.95
CA ARG A 100 -2.49 -2.32 -12.35
C ARG A 100 -3.35 -2.71 -11.16
N THR A 101 -2.88 -3.66 -10.36
CA THR A 101 -3.56 -4.14 -9.15
C THR A 101 -2.56 -4.29 -8.01
N PHE A 102 -3.04 -4.04 -6.79
CA PHE A 102 -2.25 -4.25 -5.58
C PHE A 102 -3.18 -4.55 -4.40
N ASN A 103 -3.21 -5.81 -4.00
CA ASN A 103 -4.19 -6.35 -3.07
C ASN A 103 -3.48 -6.92 -1.85
N GLY A 104 -4.10 -6.79 -0.68
CA GLY A 104 -3.65 -7.37 0.57
C GLY A 104 -4.83 -8.02 1.29
N ALA A 105 -4.67 -9.27 1.68
CA ALA A 105 -5.65 -10.01 2.49
C ALA A 105 -4.98 -10.45 3.80
N GLY A 106 -5.35 -9.81 4.90
CA GLY A 106 -4.81 -10.08 6.23
C GLY A 106 -5.42 -11.33 6.86
N ALA A 107 -4.58 -12.08 7.57
CA ALA A 107 -5.01 -13.15 8.47
C ALA A 107 -5.23 -12.58 9.88
N ASP A 108 -6.29 -12.99 10.57
CA ASP A 108 -6.55 -12.55 11.95
C ASP A 108 -5.71 -13.40 12.93
N THR A 109 -4.46 -12.96 13.16
CA THR A 109 -3.49 -13.66 14.01
C THR A 109 -2.80 -12.69 14.97
N ALA A 110 -2.10 -13.24 15.97
CA ALA A 110 -1.30 -12.45 16.91
C ALA A 110 -0.05 -11.80 16.26
N ALA A 111 0.29 -12.16 15.01
CA ALA A 111 1.48 -11.62 14.33
C ALA A 111 1.39 -10.11 14.05
N TRP A 112 0.20 -9.53 14.14
CA TRP A 112 -0.01 -8.09 14.03
C TRP A 112 0.39 -7.30 15.28
N GLU A 113 0.51 -7.95 16.45
CA GLU A 113 0.83 -7.26 17.69
C GLU A 113 2.27 -6.73 17.69
N VAL A 114 2.45 -5.47 18.07
CA VAL A 114 3.77 -4.88 18.21
C VAL A 114 4.41 -5.39 19.50
N GLY A 115 5.42 -6.24 19.35
CA GLY A 115 6.17 -6.81 20.46
C GLY A 115 7.30 -5.90 21.01
N PHE A 116 8.18 -6.51 21.81
CA PHE A 116 9.38 -5.84 22.34
C PHE A 116 10.54 -5.77 21.34
N ALA A 117 10.49 -6.56 20.26
CA ALA A 117 11.45 -6.58 19.17
C ALA A 117 10.78 -6.09 17.86
N PRO A 118 11.57 -5.65 16.85
CA PRO A 118 11.07 -5.47 15.48
C PRO A 118 10.42 -6.76 14.95
N ALA A 119 9.49 -6.62 13.99
CA ALA A 119 8.86 -7.78 13.37
C ALA A 119 9.68 -8.25 12.17
N ASP A 120 10.31 -9.41 12.31
CA ASP A 120 11.06 -10.08 11.25
C ASP A 120 10.10 -10.89 10.36
N LEU A 121 9.83 -10.34 9.18
CA LEU A 121 8.94 -10.90 8.19
C LEU A 121 9.68 -11.88 7.27
N VAL A 122 8.98 -12.94 6.89
CA VAL A 122 9.35 -13.86 5.82
C VAL A 122 8.28 -13.78 4.74
N LEU A 123 8.70 -13.45 3.51
CA LEU A 123 7.84 -13.34 2.34
C LEU A 123 8.18 -14.48 1.38
N ALA A 124 7.29 -15.47 1.27
CA ALA A 124 7.37 -16.52 0.26
C ALA A 124 6.71 -16.01 -1.03
N VAL A 125 7.48 -15.89 -2.10
CA VAL A 125 7.06 -15.18 -3.32
C VAL A 125 6.94 -16.15 -4.49
N ARG A 126 5.86 -16.00 -5.26
CA ARG A 126 5.58 -16.76 -6.49
C ARG A 126 5.20 -15.81 -7.62
N VAL A 127 5.66 -16.11 -8.84
CA VAL A 127 5.34 -15.35 -10.05
C VAL A 127 4.48 -16.21 -11.00
N PRO A 128 3.15 -16.28 -10.79
CA PRO A 128 2.28 -17.14 -11.58
C PRO A 128 2.11 -16.73 -13.05
N ARG A 129 2.43 -15.49 -13.41
CA ARG A 129 2.28 -15.00 -14.78
C ARG A 129 3.35 -13.97 -15.13
N LYS A 130 3.88 -14.10 -16.34
CA LYS A 130 4.75 -13.12 -17.00
C LYS A 130 4.01 -12.49 -18.19
N HIS A 131 4.16 -11.19 -18.35
CA HIS A 131 3.57 -10.42 -19.45
C HIS A 131 4.65 -10.12 -20.49
N HIS A 132 4.39 -10.47 -21.75
CA HIS A 132 5.35 -10.38 -22.85
C HIS A 132 4.83 -9.54 -24.01
N ASP A 133 5.74 -8.81 -24.66
CA ASP A 133 5.55 -8.20 -25.98
C ASP A 133 6.55 -8.87 -26.94
N GLY A 134 6.08 -9.87 -27.70
CA GLY A 134 6.97 -10.78 -28.41
C GLY A 134 7.85 -11.57 -27.43
N THR A 135 9.18 -11.42 -27.56
CA THR A 135 10.15 -12.03 -26.65
C THR A 135 10.42 -11.21 -25.39
N ASP A 136 10.02 -9.93 -25.37
CA ASP A 136 10.41 -9.01 -24.32
C ASP A 136 9.42 -9.07 -23.16
N MET A 137 9.90 -9.50 -21.99
CA MET A 137 9.11 -9.47 -20.77
C MET A 137 9.00 -8.01 -20.27
N HIS A 138 7.78 -7.58 -20.00
CA HIS A 138 7.50 -6.20 -19.58
C HIS A 138 6.59 -6.12 -18.36
N GLY A 139 6.24 -7.24 -17.73
CA GLY A 139 5.47 -7.24 -16.49
C GLY A 139 5.33 -8.62 -15.89
N VAL A 140 4.83 -8.67 -14.66
CA VAL A 140 4.50 -9.90 -13.95
C VAL A 140 3.23 -9.74 -13.11
N ASP A 141 2.59 -10.88 -12.82
CA ASP A 141 1.70 -11.02 -11.67
C ASP A 141 2.50 -11.73 -10.57
N MET A 142 2.45 -11.22 -9.34
CA MET A 142 3.22 -11.74 -8.21
C MET A 142 2.31 -11.95 -6.99
N VAL A 143 2.58 -13.01 -6.23
CA VAL A 143 1.91 -13.33 -4.96
C VAL A 143 2.97 -13.51 -3.88
N LEU A 144 2.79 -12.84 -2.75
CA LEU A 144 3.68 -12.86 -1.59
C LEU A 144 2.88 -13.32 -0.37
N ASP A 145 3.20 -14.50 0.14
CA ASP A 145 2.65 -15.03 1.38
C ASP A 145 3.57 -14.62 2.53
N ILE A 146 3.07 -13.80 3.46
CA ILE A 146 3.87 -13.08 4.45
C ILE A 146 3.56 -13.59 5.86
N SER A 147 4.61 -13.90 6.62
CA SER A 147 4.52 -14.36 8.00
C SER A 147 5.56 -13.69 8.90
N CYS A 148 5.29 -13.64 10.19
CA CYS A 148 6.26 -13.22 11.22
C CYS A 148 6.39 -14.34 12.25
N GLY A 149 7.62 -14.81 12.50
CA GLY A 149 7.85 -15.97 13.38
C GLY A 149 7.12 -17.25 12.96
N GLY A 150 6.87 -17.42 11.65
CA GLY A 150 6.10 -18.53 11.10
C GLY A 150 4.57 -18.41 11.24
N VAL A 151 4.07 -17.33 11.87
CA VAL A 151 2.64 -17.06 12.00
C VAL A 151 2.19 -16.21 10.81
N PRO A 152 1.16 -16.64 10.04
CA PRO A 152 0.66 -15.88 8.90
C PRO A 152 0.20 -14.46 9.28
N MET A 153 0.57 -13.48 8.45
CA MET A 153 0.13 -12.09 8.58
C MET A 153 -0.77 -11.69 7.43
N MET A 154 -0.28 -11.80 6.19
CA MET A 154 -0.98 -11.27 5.02
C MET A 154 -0.53 -12.01 3.76
N THR A 155 -1.45 -12.20 2.81
CA THR A 155 -1.09 -12.47 1.43
C THR A 155 -1.24 -11.17 0.64
N VAL A 156 -0.20 -10.79 -0.08
CA VAL A 156 -0.21 -9.64 -1.01
C VAL A 156 -0.09 -10.16 -2.43
N ASP A 157 -0.98 -9.72 -3.31
CA ASP A 157 -0.85 -9.99 -4.75
C ASP A 157 -0.93 -8.71 -5.56
N GLY A 158 -0.35 -8.73 -6.75
CA GLY A 158 -0.38 -7.57 -7.62
C GLY A 158 0.04 -7.87 -9.03
N SER A 159 -0.41 -7.02 -9.94
CA SER A 159 -0.06 -7.06 -11.36
C SER A 159 0.61 -5.74 -11.71
N PHE A 160 1.86 -5.81 -12.18
CA PHE A 160 2.60 -4.62 -12.59
C PHE A 160 3.41 -4.86 -13.86
N SER A 161 3.80 -3.77 -14.49
CA SER A 161 4.64 -3.74 -15.68
C SER A 161 5.72 -2.68 -15.54
N TRP A 162 6.68 -2.68 -16.44
CA TRP A 162 7.71 -1.67 -16.51
C TRP A 162 7.92 -1.21 -17.95
N THR A 163 8.41 0.01 -18.10
CA THR A 163 8.66 0.64 -19.40
C THR A 163 9.94 1.45 -19.39
N THR A 164 10.48 1.74 -20.58
CA THR A 164 11.61 2.66 -20.74
C THR A 164 11.18 4.10 -20.44
N GLY A 165 12.12 4.93 -19.99
CA GLY A 165 11.88 6.37 -19.75
C GLY A 165 11.28 7.07 -20.97
N SER A 166 11.79 6.81 -22.17
CA SER A 166 11.24 7.45 -23.38
C SER A 166 9.77 7.11 -23.65
N ARG A 167 9.32 5.89 -23.33
CA ARG A 167 7.92 5.47 -23.50
C ARG A 167 7.06 6.01 -22.36
N TRP A 168 7.61 6.10 -21.15
CA TRP A 168 6.99 6.80 -20.03
C TRP A 168 6.71 8.27 -20.38
N ASP A 169 7.71 9.02 -20.85
CA ASP A 169 7.58 10.44 -21.20
C ASP A 169 6.51 10.67 -22.27
N ARG A 170 6.49 9.82 -23.32
CA ARG A 170 5.45 9.87 -24.36
C ARG A 170 4.05 9.62 -23.80
N MET A 171 3.92 8.62 -22.92
CA MET A 171 2.64 8.28 -22.29
C MET A 171 2.15 9.40 -21.38
N ARG A 172 3.02 9.97 -20.53
CA ARG A 172 2.68 11.10 -19.64
C ARG A 172 2.32 12.36 -20.43
N SER A 173 3.09 12.70 -21.46
CA SER A 173 2.81 13.84 -22.34
C SER A 173 1.47 13.70 -23.07
N ALA A 174 1.18 12.51 -23.63
CA ALA A 174 -0.08 12.22 -24.30
C ALA A 174 -1.27 12.27 -23.32
N PHE A 175 -1.11 11.72 -22.11
CA PHE A 175 -2.13 11.74 -21.07
C PHE A 175 -2.49 13.18 -20.67
N ARG A 176 -1.49 14.01 -20.35
CA ARG A 176 -1.71 15.42 -20.00
C ARG A 176 -2.34 16.22 -21.14
N THR A 177 -1.88 16.02 -22.37
CA THR A 177 -2.48 16.64 -23.57
C THR A 177 -3.95 16.24 -23.73
N GLY A 178 -4.28 14.97 -23.50
CA GLY A 178 -5.65 14.46 -23.55
C GLY A 178 -6.58 15.07 -22.49
N LEU A 179 -6.03 15.53 -21.37
CA LEU A 179 -6.77 16.29 -20.34
C LEU A 179 -6.82 17.80 -20.64
N GLY A 180 -6.22 18.27 -21.74
CA GLY A 180 -6.07 19.70 -22.03
C GLY A 180 -5.08 20.41 -21.10
N LEU A 181 -4.23 19.65 -20.39
CA LEU A 181 -3.22 20.19 -19.48
C LEU A 181 -1.92 20.49 -20.23
N GLY A 182 -1.30 21.61 -19.89
CA GLY A 182 0.02 21.99 -20.38
C GLY A 182 1.15 21.34 -19.58
N GLN A 183 2.30 22.01 -19.54
CA GLN A 183 3.40 21.66 -18.64
C GLN A 183 2.91 21.64 -17.18
N PHE A 184 3.47 20.76 -16.35
CA PHE A 184 3.20 20.75 -14.91
C PHE A 184 3.59 22.09 -14.29
N VAL A 185 2.64 22.72 -13.59
CA VAL A 185 2.80 24.06 -13.01
C VAL A 185 3.02 24.06 -11.49
N GLY A 186 3.15 22.87 -10.88
CA GLY A 186 3.22 22.69 -9.43
C GLY A 186 1.94 22.03 -8.90
N ALA A 187 2.05 21.35 -7.76
CA ALA A 187 0.91 20.69 -7.14
C ALA A 187 -0.21 21.72 -6.84
N SER A 188 -1.47 21.29 -6.99
CA SER A 188 -2.63 22.09 -6.64
C SER A 188 -2.47 22.60 -5.21
N ALA A 189 -2.90 23.84 -4.96
CA ALA A 189 -2.82 24.43 -3.63
C ALA A 189 -3.43 23.46 -2.61
N LEU A 190 -2.70 23.21 -1.52
CA LEU A 190 -3.16 22.37 -0.43
C LEU A 190 -4.49 22.93 0.07
N THR A 191 -5.57 22.19 -0.14
CA THR A 191 -6.86 22.51 0.47
C THR A 191 -6.79 22.23 1.97
N GLU A 192 -7.78 22.71 2.71
CA GLU A 192 -7.97 22.31 4.10
C GLU A 192 -8.00 20.78 4.21
N ARG A 193 -7.30 20.25 5.22
CA ARG A 193 -7.29 18.82 5.55
C ARG A 193 -8.45 18.51 6.49
N ALA A 194 -8.93 17.27 6.48
CA ALA A 194 -9.82 16.80 7.52
C ALA A 194 -9.16 16.93 8.91
N GLU A 195 -9.99 17.02 9.95
CA GLU A 195 -9.52 16.86 11.32
C GLU A 195 -8.89 15.47 11.50
N PRO A 196 -7.66 15.34 12.04
CA PRO A 196 -6.95 14.06 12.09
C PRO A 196 -7.77 12.94 12.74
N ALA A 197 -8.38 13.22 13.89
CA ALA A 197 -9.18 12.25 14.62
C ALA A 197 -10.43 11.79 13.83
N ALA A 198 -10.96 12.63 12.94
CA ALA A 198 -12.12 12.29 12.10
C ALA A 198 -11.80 11.30 10.98
N VAL A 199 -10.51 11.03 10.72
CA VAL A 199 -10.03 10.06 9.73
C VAL A 199 -9.06 9.03 10.32
N GLY A 200 -9.04 8.90 11.65
CA GLY A 200 -8.28 7.88 12.36
C GLY A 200 -6.77 8.13 12.43
N ARG A 201 -6.36 9.41 12.42
CA ARG A 201 -4.97 9.86 12.53
C ARG A 201 -4.77 10.73 13.77
N GLU A 202 -3.55 10.78 14.29
CA GLU A 202 -3.15 11.73 15.33
C GLU A 202 -2.31 12.86 14.73
N ASN A 203 -1.53 12.56 13.68
CA ASN A 203 -0.66 13.54 13.03
C ASN A 203 -1.32 14.20 11.82
N TRP A 204 -1.48 15.53 11.86
CA TRP A 204 -2.04 16.32 10.77
C TRP A 204 -1.32 16.13 9.42
N ARG A 205 0.00 15.85 9.43
CA ARG A 205 0.77 15.64 8.19
C ARG A 205 0.32 14.40 7.44
N ASN A 206 -0.15 13.38 8.16
CA ASN A 206 -0.56 12.10 7.60
C ASN A 206 -2.01 12.12 7.09
N VAL A 207 -2.76 13.22 7.26
CA VAL A 207 -4.12 13.38 6.70
C VAL A 207 -4.04 13.76 5.22
N VAL A 208 -4.47 12.90 4.31
CA VAL A 208 -4.34 13.09 2.85
C VAL A 208 -5.66 13.45 2.16
N VAL A 209 -6.71 13.72 2.93
CA VAL A 209 -8.02 14.13 2.43
C VAL A 209 -8.50 15.42 3.10
N GLY A 210 -9.37 16.16 2.41
CA GLY A 210 -10.10 17.29 2.98
C GLY A 210 -11.26 16.84 3.86
N PRO A 211 -12.01 17.77 4.46
CA PRO A 211 -13.17 17.45 5.29
C PRO A 211 -14.12 16.47 4.60
N VAL A 212 -14.41 15.34 5.26
CA VAL A 212 -15.25 14.27 4.70
C VAL A 212 -16.72 14.66 4.84
N ARG A 213 -17.44 14.68 3.72
CA ARG A 213 -18.90 14.90 3.70
C ARG A 213 -19.60 13.55 3.57
N ARG A 214 -20.22 13.10 4.66
CA ARG A 214 -21.01 11.86 4.71
C ARG A 214 -22.49 12.14 4.45
N ASP A 215 -23.13 11.26 3.69
CA ASP A 215 -24.58 11.18 3.50
C ASP A 215 -25.01 9.71 3.51
N GLY A 216 -25.59 9.26 4.62
CA GLY A 216 -25.94 7.87 4.86
C GLY A 216 -24.73 6.93 4.74
N ASP A 217 -24.84 6.01 3.77
CA ASP A 217 -23.84 4.99 3.45
C ASP A 217 -22.83 5.46 2.40
N THR A 218 -22.80 6.76 2.09
CA THR A 218 -21.85 7.35 1.14
C THR A 218 -21.04 8.47 1.76
N ALA A 219 -19.83 8.71 1.26
CA ALA A 219 -18.99 9.84 1.64
C ALA A 219 -18.16 10.38 0.48
N VAL A 220 -17.82 11.66 0.54
CA VAL A 220 -16.95 12.32 -0.44
C VAL A 220 -15.91 13.17 0.27
N ALA A 221 -14.67 13.13 -0.22
CA ALA A 221 -13.57 13.98 0.24
C ALA A 221 -12.63 14.36 -0.90
N THR A 222 -12.11 15.59 -0.89
CA THR A 222 -11.06 16.01 -1.85
C THR A 222 -9.71 15.41 -1.46
N LEU A 223 -8.89 15.00 -2.42
CA LEU A 223 -7.52 14.55 -2.17
C LEU A 223 -6.61 15.75 -1.87
N VAL A 224 -5.73 15.59 -0.87
CA VAL A 224 -4.79 16.63 -0.42
C VAL A 224 -3.36 16.09 -0.49
N PRO A 225 -2.75 16.09 -1.68
CA PRO A 225 -1.37 15.62 -1.84
C PRO A 225 -0.37 16.63 -1.30
N ASP A 226 0.39 16.25 -0.27
CA ASP A 226 1.55 16.99 0.23
C ASP A 226 2.82 16.43 -0.37
N ILE A 227 3.32 17.09 -1.42
CA ILE A 227 4.57 16.71 -2.09
C ILE A 227 5.80 16.78 -1.18
N GLY A 228 5.70 17.42 -0.01
CA GLY A 228 6.73 17.42 1.03
C GLY A 228 6.55 16.32 2.08
N HIS A 229 5.61 15.40 1.89
CA HIS A 229 5.39 14.29 2.81
C HIS A 229 6.50 13.23 2.64
N PRO A 230 7.37 13.00 3.64
CA PRO A 230 8.61 12.26 3.46
C PRO A 230 8.41 10.77 3.10
N PHE A 231 7.26 10.19 3.46
CA PHE A 231 6.95 8.78 3.20
C PHE A 231 6.23 8.52 1.87
N LEU A 232 5.20 9.33 1.58
CA LEU A 232 4.37 9.24 0.38
C LEU A 232 5.08 9.83 -0.86
N PHE A 233 5.95 10.81 -0.65
CA PHE A 233 6.81 11.43 -1.68
C PHE A 233 8.28 11.38 -1.25
N ASP A 234 8.77 10.17 -0.92
CA ASP A 234 10.19 9.91 -0.61
C ASP A 234 11.12 10.30 -1.77
N HIS A 235 10.60 10.32 -3.00
CA HIS A 235 11.23 10.91 -4.17
C HIS A 235 10.22 11.74 -4.98
N PRO A 236 10.68 12.67 -5.84
CA PRO A 236 9.80 13.42 -6.72
C PRO A 236 8.99 12.49 -7.63
N LEU A 237 7.67 12.73 -7.68
CA LEU A 237 6.72 12.05 -8.54
C LEU A 237 5.99 13.07 -9.40
N ASP A 238 5.63 12.69 -10.62
CA ASP A 238 4.91 13.52 -11.59
C ASP A 238 3.39 13.28 -11.58
N HIS A 239 2.91 12.43 -10.67
CA HIS A 239 1.51 12.08 -10.44
C HIS A 239 1.31 11.66 -8.98
N VAL A 240 0.06 11.54 -8.54
CA VAL A 240 -0.27 11.05 -7.20
C VAL A 240 0.07 9.55 -7.11
N PRO A 241 0.92 9.11 -6.15
CA PRO A 241 1.29 7.71 -6.02
C PRO A 241 0.13 6.84 -5.56
N GLY A 242 0.15 5.56 -5.97
CA GLY A 242 -0.86 4.58 -5.56
C GLY A 242 -1.01 4.43 -4.04
N SER A 243 0.07 4.57 -3.27
CA SER A 243 0.02 4.57 -1.79
C SER A 243 -0.80 5.71 -1.22
N LEU A 244 -0.75 6.91 -1.82
CA LEU A 244 -1.58 8.04 -1.43
C LEU A 244 -3.04 7.82 -1.84
N LEU A 245 -3.29 7.23 -3.01
CA LEU A 245 -4.65 6.89 -3.43
C LEU A 245 -5.30 5.87 -2.48
N ILE A 246 -4.57 4.82 -2.09
CA ILE A 246 -5.02 3.86 -1.07
C ILE A 246 -5.27 4.55 0.27
N GLU A 247 -4.37 5.45 0.70
CA GLU A 247 -4.53 6.18 1.95
C GLU A 247 -5.75 7.11 1.93
N ALA A 248 -6.00 7.79 0.81
CA ALA A 248 -7.17 8.65 0.66
C ALA A 248 -8.48 7.85 0.76
N CYS A 249 -8.53 6.69 0.10
CA CYS A 249 -9.63 5.75 0.23
C CYS A 249 -9.80 5.27 1.67
N ARG A 250 -8.70 4.87 2.33
CA ARG A 250 -8.71 4.43 3.73
C ARG A 250 -9.24 5.50 4.68
N GLN A 251 -8.77 6.74 4.56
CA GLN A 251 -9.22 7.85 5.42
C GLN A 251 -10.68 8.22 5.18
N THR A 252 -11.12 8.24 3.92
CA THR A 252 -12.53 8.49 3.57
C THR A 252 -13.43 7.38 4.11
N ALA A 253 -13.01 6.11 3.98
CA ALA A 253 -13.73 4.97 4.52
C ALA A 253 -13.76 4.97 6.06
N LEU A 254 -12.62 5.24 6.72
CA LEU A 254 -12.53 5.34 8.18
C LEU A 254 -13.52 6.37 8.73
N ALA A 255 -13.64 7.54 8.11
CA ALA A 255 -14.62 8.56 8.52
C ALA A 255 -16.08 8.07 8.54
N MET A 256 -16.40 6.96 7.86
CA MET A 256 -17.73 6.35 7.87
C MET A 256 -17.91 5.30 8.97
N VAL A 257 -16.83 4.71 9.49
CA VAL A 257 -16.86 3.54 10.39
C VAL A 257 -16.09 3.71 11.70
N LEU A 258 -15.40 4.83 11.93
CA LEU A 258 -14.50 5.06 13.09
C LEU A 258 -15.15 4.83 14.45
N GLU A 259 -16.44 5.11 14.60
CA GLU A 259 -17.19 4.91 15.84
C GLU A 259 -17.20 3.44 16.33
N ARG A 260 -16.89 2.50 15.44
CA ARG A 260 -16.82 1.05 15.71
C ARG A 260 -15.40 0.56 16.04
N ALA A 261 -14.43 1.47 16.17
CA ALA A 261 -13.01 1.15 16.31
C ALA A 261 -12.51 0.11 15.26
N PRO A 262 -12.65 0.41 13.96
CA PRO A 262 -12.42 -0.56 12.90
C PRO A 262 -10.92 -0.85 12.69
N ARG A 263 -10.55 -2.13 12.56
CA ARG A 263 -9.27 -2.58 12.01
C ARG A 263 -9.39 -2.81 10.51
N LEU A 264 -8.51 -2.19 9.73
CA LEU A 264 -8.32 -2.59 8.34
C LEU A 264 -7.73 -4.01 8.31
N ILE A 265 -8.33 -4.91 7.54
CA ILE A 265 -7.86 -6.29 7.36
C ILE A 265 -7.63 -6.65 5.90
N GLY A 266 -8.18 -5.87 4.96
CA GLY A 266 -8.03 -6.14 3.54
C GLY A 266 -8.08 -4.88 2.70
N VAL A 267 -7.34 -4.89 1.61
CA VAL A 267 -7.36 -3.86 0.56
C VAL A 267 -7.37 -4.57 -0.78
N SER A 268 -8.33 -4.27 -1.64
CA SER A 268 -8.29 -4.67 -3.05
C SER A 268 -8.28 -3.42 -3.91
N SER A 269 -7.32 -3.28 -4.83
CA SER A 269 -7.17 -2.05 -5.61
C SER A 269 -6.93 -2.27 -7.10
N THR A 270 -7.49 -1.37 -7.91
CA THR A 270 -7.22 -1.25 -9.35
C THR A 270 -6.83 0.18 -9.67
N PHE A 271 -5.81 0.36 -10.51
CA PHE A 271 -5.32 1.65 -10.98
C PHE A 271 -5.46 1.73 -12.50
N ASP A 272 -6.45 2.49 -12.96
CA ASP A 272 -6.84 2.55 -14.36
C ASP A 272 -6.21 3.76 -15.08
N ARG A 273 -5.93 4.85 -14.34
CA ARG A 273 -5.42 6.11 -14.89
C ARG A 273 -4.52 6.84 -13.90
N PHE A 274 -3.67 7.73 -14.41
CA PHE A 274 -2.93 8.66 -13.57
C PHE A 274 -3.87 9.67 -12.92
N VAL A 275 -3.49 10.13 -11.72
CA VAL A 275 -4.09 11.28 -11.05
C VAL A 275 -3.04 12.39 -11.02
N GLU A 276 -3.31 13.49 -11.70
CA GLU A 276 -2.41 14.64 -11.80
C GLU A 276 -2.37 15.42 -10.49
N LEU A 277 -1.17 15.88 -10.10
CA LEU A 277 -0.94 16.64 -8.87
C LEU A 277 -1.47 18.07 -8.96
N ASP A 278 -1.58 18.63 -10.17
CA ASP A 278 -1.96 20.02 -10.44
C ASP A 278 -3.46 20.20 -10.76
N THR A 279 -4.27 19.17 -10.56
CA THR A 279 -5.72 19.17 -10.80
C THR A 279 -6.46 18.57 -9.60
N PRO A 280 -7.59 19.14 -9.13
CA PRO A 280 -8.37 18.57 -8.04
C PRO A 280 -8.84 17.14 -8.34
N ALA A 281 -8.78 16.27 -7.33
CA ALA A 281 -9.32 14.93 -7.37
C ALA A 281 -10.20 14.68 -6.13
N GLU A 282 -11.17 13.79 -6.26
CA GLU A 282 -12.11 13.43 -5.19
C GLU A 282 -12.06 11.92 -4.92
N CYS A 283 -12.12 11.54 -3.66
CA CYS A 283 -12.44 10.18 -3.24
C CYS A 283 -13.94 10.12 -2.95
N ARG A 284 -14.63 9.13 -3.53
CA ARG A 284 -16.03 8.82 -3.27
C ARG A 284 -16.11 7.43 -2.68
N ALA A 285 -16.76 7.28 -1.53
CA ALA A 285 -16.86 6.03 -0.80
C ALA A 285 -18.33 5.61 -0.62
N GLU A 286 -18.58 4.31 -0.63
CA GLU A 286 -19.87 3.67 -0.40
C GLU A 286 -19.68 2.40 0.45
N ILE A 287 -20.47 2.23 1.50
CA ILE A 287 -20.54 0.94 2.23
C ILE A 287 -21.30 -0.04 1.35
N ILE A 288 -20.60 -1.06 0.84
CA ILE A 288 -21.18 -2.08 -0.06
C ILE A 288 -21.42 -3.42 0.65
N GLY A 289 -21.01 -3.54 1.92
CA GLY A 289 -21.29 -4.69 2.76
C GLY A 289 -21.04 -4.36 4.23
N ASP A 290 -21.97 -4.76 5.09
CA ASP A 290 -21.84 -4.69 6.55
C ASP A 290 -22.54 -5.91 7.15
N THR A 291 -21.78 -6.89 7.59
CA THR A 291 -22.33 -8.15 8.11
C THR A 291 -21.38 -8.76 9.12
N GLY A 292 -21.90 -9.07 10.32
CA GLY A 292 -21.15 -9.82 11.34
C GLY A 292 -19.89 -9.11 11.84
N GLY A 293 -19.94 -7.78 11.99
CA GLY A 293 -18.79 -6.97 12.44
C GLY A 293 -17.73 -6.75 11.36
N ARG A 294 -17.99 -7.17 10.12
CA ARG A 294 -17.16 -6.86 8.96
C ARG A 294 -17.84 -5.83 8.07
N THR A 295 -17.10 -4.80 7.69
CA THR A 295 -17.56 -3.75 6.78
C THR A 295 -16.65 -3.68 5.57
N VAL A 296 -17.23 -3.64 4.36
CA VAL A 296 -16.51 -3.38 3.11
C VAL A 296 -16.94 -2.03 2.58
N VAL A 297 -15.99 -1.12 2.46
CA VAL A 297 -16.20 0.21 1.87
C VAL A 297 -15.52 0.25 0.51
N ARG A 298 -16.32 0.46 -0.55
CA ARG A 298 -15.81 0.70 -1.90
C ARG A 298 -15.51 2.17 -2.07
N CYS A 299 -14.30 2.47 -2.51
CA CYS A 299 -13.85 3.82 -2.81
C CYS A 299 -13.47 3.95 -4.28
N GLU A 300 -13.82 5.08 -4.88
CA GLU A 300 -13.38 5.47 -6.22
C GLU A 300 -12.66 6.81 -6.17
N ILE A 301 -11.52 6.90 -6.83
CA ILE A 301 -10.82 8.17 -7.05
C ILE A 301 -11.27 8.75 -8.39
N HIS A 302 -11.84 9.95 -8.35
CA HIS A 302 -12.34 10.69 -9.50
C HIS A 302 -11.44 11.88 -9.81
N GLN A 303 -11.03 12.03 -11.07
CA GLN A 303 -10.36 13.24 -11.56
C GLN A 303 -10.74 13.46 -13.03
N ALA A 304 -10.99 14.71 -13.41
CA ALA A 304 -11.36 15.09 -14.78
C ALA A 304 -12.55 14.28 -15.36
N GLY A 305 -13.55 14.00 -14.52
CA GLY A 305 -14.78 13.31 -14.92
C GLY A 305 -14.66 11.79 -15.15
N ALA A 306 -13.54 11.18 -14.74
CA ALA A 306 -13.33 9.73 -14.86
C ALA A 306 -12.85 9.12 -13.53
N VAL A 307 -13.16 7.84 -13.34
CA VAL A 307 -12.56 7.03 -12.27
C VAL A 307 -11.13 6.66 -12.67
N ALA A 308 -10.19 7.01 -11.81
CA ALA A 308 -8.76 6.74 -12.00
C ALA A 308 -8.29 5.53 -11.20
N ALA A 309 -8.88 5.27 -10.04
CA ALA A 309 -8.58 4.11 -9.21
C ALA A 309 -9.82 3.66 -8.43
N ARG A 310 -9.86 2.37 -8.10
CA ARG A 310 -10.85 1.78 -7.18
C ARG A 310 -10.14 1.08 -6.06
N VAL A 311 -10.65 1.21 -4.85
CA VAL A 311 -10.12 0.55 -3.66
C VAL A 311 -11.30 0.05 -2.81
N ASP A 312 -11.38 -1.25 -2.60
CA ASP A 312 -12.27 -1.83 -1.60
C ASP A 312 -11.44 -2.02 -0.32
N ALA A 313 -11.86 -1.37 0.77
CA ALA A 313 -11.27 -1.48 2.09
C ALA A 313 -12.15 -2.35 2.99
N GLU A 314 -11.61 -3.46 3.46
CA GLU A 314 -12.30 -4.37 4.37
C GLU A 314 -11.85 -4.12 5.81
N PHE A 315 -12.83 -3.88 6.68
CA PHE A 315 -12.63 -3.64 8.10
C PHE A 315 -13.30 -4.73 8.94
N ILE A 316 -12.73 -5.00 10.11
CA ILE A 316 -13.38 -5.73 11.21
C ILE A 316 -13.43 -4.83 12.44
N ASP A 317 -14.55 -4.81 13.14
CA ASP A 317 -14.67 -4.05 14.39
C ASP A 317 -13.74 -4.68 15.45
N ASP A 318 -12.97 -3.86 16.15
CA ASP A 318 -12.19 -4.35 17.28
C ASP A 318 -13.15 -4.70 18.43
N VAL A 319 -12.91 -5.80 19.14
CA VAL A 319 -13.76 -6.18 20.27
C VAL A 319 -13.56 -5.15 21.38
N VAL A 320 -14.50 -4.21 21.50
CA VAL A 320 -14.58 -3.34 22.67
C VAL A 320 -14.90 -4.24 23.86
N ILE A 321 -13.88 -4.58 24.66
CA ILE A 321 -14.12 -5.12 25.99
C ILE A 321 -14.77 -3.99 26.77
N GLU A 322 -16.11 -4.03 26.92
CA GLU A 322 -16.78 -3.15 27.86
C GLU A 322 -16.08 -3.32 29.22
N PRO A 323 -15.67 -2.23 29.90
CA PRO A 323 -15.15 -2.36 31.24
C PRO A 323 -16.27 -2.98 32.06
N THR A 324 -16.06 -4.22 32.51
CA THR A 324 -16.99 -4.92 33.38
C THR A 324 -17.34 -3.97 34.52
N GLY A 325 -18.58 -3.47 34.48
CA GLY A 325 -19.09 -2.52 35.45
C GLY A 325 -18.77 -3.04 36.83
N GLY A 326 -18.11 -2.20 37.62
CA GLY A 326 -17.85 -2.49 39.01
C GLY A 326 -19.14 -2.94 39.67
N ALA A 327 -19.18 -4.21 40.09
CA ALA A 327 -20.12 -4.64 41.10
C ALA A 327 -19.57 -4.17 42.44
N ASP A 328 -20.16 -3.07 42.89
CA ASP A 328 -20.09 -2.52 44.23
C ASP A 328 -20.53 -3.58 45.26
N ARG A 329 -19.65 -3.89 46.24
CA ARG A 329 -19.87 -4.23 47.67
C ARG A 329 -18.86 -5.23 48.24
#